data_AF-K9T7D4-F1
#
_entry.id   AF-K9T7D4-F1
#
_cell.length_a   1.000
_cell.length_b   1.000
_cell.length_c   1.000
_cell.angle_alpha   90.00
_cell.angle_beta   90.00
_cell.angle_gamma   90.00
#
_symmetry.space_group_name_H-M   'P 1'
#
loop_
_entity.id
_entity.type
_entity.pdbx_description
1 polymer ?
#
loop_
_entity_poly.entity_id
_entity_poly.type
_entity_poly.pdbx_seq_one_letter_code
_entity_poly.pdbx_strand_id
1 'polypeptide(L)'
;MNKISRLFKGVNLLTVISTLVGIFGLDIAFSNKWPPLVIQETDRFSCELISHPNEGEVWTVVYRNGEKQDPWLKIAATLGSNWTPAERCQEIARRLELYRQDGLTQLTYRSDPNTPRQFVICVKTKVSGDNCPLLVTLRPNTDPYLSLRYMAETLTAGMNSN
;
A
#
# COMPACT_ATOMS: atom_id res chain seq x y z
N MET A 1 72.41 7.45 16.41
CA MET A 1 72.83 6.99 17.75
C MET A 1 71.66 6.30 18.43
N ASN A 2 71.83 5.03 18.82
CA ASN A 2 71.10 4.18 19.80
C ASN A 2 69.57 4.09 19.79
N LYS A 3 68.91 2.97 20.16
CA LYS A 3 69.17 1.53 20.26
C LYS A 3 67.79 0.92 20.59
N ILE A 4 67.50 -0.27 20.07
CA ILE A 4 66.28 -1.06 20.25
C ILE A 4 66.11 -1.50 21.73
N SER A 5 64.86 -1.58 22.24
CA SER A 5 64.26 -2.83 22.78
C SER A 5 63.31 -2.69 24.02
N ARG A 6 62.23 -3.49 23.96
CA ARG A 6 61.41 -4.16 25.02
C ARG A 6 60.31 -3.34 25.72
N LEU A 7 59.01 -3.66 25.53
CA LEU A 7 58.21 -4.79 26.09
C LEU A 7 58.27 -4.89 27.62
N PHE A 8 57.14 -4.62 28.31
CA PHE A 8 56.41 -5.60 29.13
C PHE A 8 55.20 -4.97 29.87
N LYS A 9 54.04 -5.65 29.72
CA LYS A 9 53.00 -5.98 30.71
C LYS A 9 52.41 -4.89 31.61
N GLY A 10 51.08 -4.80 31.56
CA GLY A 10 50.27 -4.32 32.68
C GLY A 10 48.84 -3.98 32.30
N VAL A 11 48.01 -4.99 32.00
CA VAL A 11 46.55 -4.82 32.11
C VAL A 11 46.27 -4.66 33.60
N ASN A 12 45.80 -3.49 34.01
CA ASN A 12 45.12 -3.33 35.29
C ASN A 12 43.82 -2.56 35.07
N LEU A 13 42.76 -3.25 35.43
CA LEU A 13 41.36 -2.88 35.38
C LEU A 13 41.10 -1.72 36.34
N LEU A 14 40.46 -0.64 35.87
CA LEU A 14 39.41 0.14 36.56
C LEU A 14 39.05 1.40 35.75
N THR A 15 37.97 1.26 34.97
CA THR A 15 36.85 2.21 34.80
C THR A 15 37.12 3.70 35.00
N VAL A 16 37.07 4.50 33.92
CA VAL A 16 35.97 5.44 33.57
C VAL A 16 36.15 5.80 32.09
N ILE A 17 35.44 5.14 31.17
CA ILE A 17 35.26 5.67 29.82
C ILE A 17 33.92 6.37 29.81
N SER A 18 33.95 7.70 29.86
CA SER A 18 32.82 8.54 29.45
C SER A 18 32.59 8.28 27.96
N THR A 19 31.74 7.31 27.64
CA THR A 19 31.25 7.15 26.28
C THR A 19 30.10 8.14 26.10
N LEU A 20 30.39 9.24 25.41
CA LEU A 20 29.36 9.95 24.67
C LEU A 20 28.82 8.96 23.63
N VAL A 21 27.75 8.26 23.98
CA VAL A 21 26.94 7.54 22.99
C VAL A 21 26.25 8.64 22.18
N GLY A 22 26.92 9.06 21.11
CA GLY A 22 26.23 9.69 20.00
C GLY A 22 25.25 8.65 19.48
N ILE A 23 23.99 8.77 19.89
CA ILE A 23 22.88 8.04 19.31
C ILE A 23 22.69 8.62 17.90
N PHE A 24 23.61 8.30 17.00
CA PHE A 24 23.37 8.41 15.57
C PHE A 24 22.18 7.50 15.29
N GLY A 25 21.17 8.11 14.69
CA GLY A 25 19.82 7.59 14.57
C GLY A 25 19.80 6.12 14.24
N LEU A 26 19.00 5.38 15.02
CA LEU A 26 18.41 4.16 14.50
C LEU A 26 17.50 4.62 13.35
N ASP A 27 18.05 4.67 12.12
CA ASP A 27 17.24 4.70 10.91
C ASP A 27 16.52 3.36 10.86
N ILE A 28 15.41 3.26 11.60
CA ILE A 28 14.39 2.27 11.32
C ILE A 28 13.85 2.62 9.94
N ALA A 29 14.51 2.07 8.91
CA ALA A 29 13.89 1.87 7.63
C ALA A 29 12.65 1.03 7.90
N PHE A 30 11.51 1.70 8.07
CA PHE A 30 10.20 1.09 8.01
C PHE A 30 10.06 0.53 6.61
N SER A 31 10.56 -0.69 6.44
CA SER A 31 10.37 -1.51 5.29
C SER A 31 8.87 -1.81 5.25
N ASN A 32 8.10 -0.90 4.67
CA ASN A 32 6.69 -1.09 4.34
C ASN A 32 6.60 -2.14 3.22
N LYS A 33 7.04 -3.37 3.50
CA LYS A 33 6.94 -4.54 2.63
C LYS A 33 5.50 -5.03 2.72
N TRP A 34 4.61 -4.27 2.08
CA TRP A 34 3.34 -4.82 1.65
C TRP A 34 3.65 -6.03 0.75
N PRO A 35 2.96 -7.17 0.93
CA PRO A 35 3.18 -8.31 0.05
C PRO A 35 2.92 -7.87 -1.40
N PRO A 36 3.76 -8.31 -2.36
CA PRO A 36 3.51 -8.03 -3.76
C PRO A 36 2.15 -8.60 -4.14
N LEU A 37 1.34 -7.80 -4.85
CA LEU A 37 0.10 -8.28 -5.44
C LEU A 37 0.45 -9.07 -6.70
N VAL A 38 0.08 -10.35 -6.72
CA VAL A 38 0.29 -11.22 -7.88
C VAL A 38 -1.00 -11.28 -8.68
N ILE A 39 -1.34 -10.17 -9.35
CA ILE A 39 -2.48 -10.13 -10.26
C ILE A 39 -2.06 -10.75 -11.60
N GLN A 40 -2.83 -11.72 -12.06
CA GLN A 40 -2.62 -12.43 -13.33
C GLN A 40 -3.31 -11.70 -14.49
N GLU A 41 -2.85 -11.96 -15.71
CA GLU A 41 -3.49 -11.43 -16.93
C GLU A 41 -4.91 -12.00 -17.17
N THR A 42 -5.27 -13.09 -16.49
CA THR A 42 -6.60 -13.71 -16.55
C THR A 42 -7.56 -13.15 -15.50
N ASP A 43 -7.06 -12.47 -14.47
CA ASP A 43 -7.90 -11.86 -13.44
C ASP A 43 -8.74 -10.73 -14.03
N ARG A 44 -9.89 -10.42 -13.44
CA ARG A 44 -10.77 -9.33 -13.90
C ARG A 44 -11.32 -8.54 -12.73
N PHE A 45 -11.55 -7.26 -12.97
CA PHE A 45 -12.23 -6.35 -12.06
C PHE A 45 -13.52 -5.85 -12.71
N SER A 46 -14.63 -5.96 -11.97
CA SER A 46 -15.93 -5.40 -12.35
C SER A 46 -16.50 -4.51 -11.26
N CYS A 47 -17.47 -3.68 -11.64
CA CYS A 47 -18.30 -2.94 -10.72
C CYS A 47 -19.70 -3.54 -10.70
N GLU A 48 -20.18 -3.95 -9.53
CA GLU A 48 -21.47 -4.63 -9.37
C GLU A 48 -22.23 -4.08 -8.17
N LEU A 49 -23.56 -4.08 -8.28
CA LEU A 49 -24.44 -3.72 -7.17
C LEU A 49 -24.75 -4.99 -6.37
N ILE A 50 -24.23 -5.08 -5.14
CA ILE A 50 -24.32 -6.29 -4.30
C ILE A 50 -25.17 -5.99 -3.07
N SER A 51 -26.05 -6.92 -2.71
CA SER A 51 -26.83 -6.84 -1.48
C SER A 51 -25.98 -7.30 -0.28
N HIS A 52 -25.84 -6.42 0.72
CA HIS A 52 -25.10 -6.67 1.95
C HIS A 52 -26.05 -6.74 3.15
N PRO A 53 -25.91 -7.73 4.05
CA PRO A 53 -26.68 -7.79 5.29
C PRO A 53 -26.49 -6.49 6.09
N ASN A 54 -27.60 -5.84 6.46
CA ASN A 54 -27.66 -4.59 7.24
C ASN A 54 -27.21 -3.30 6.53
N GLU A 55 -26.70 -3.36 5.30
CA GLU A 55 -26.26 -2.19 4.53
C GLU A 55 -27.12 -1.94 3.27
N GLY A 56 -27.90 -2.94 2.85
CA GLY A 56 -28.69 -2.88 1.62
C GLY A 56 -27.83 -3.08 0.38
N GLU A 57 -28.24 -2.50 -0.74
CA GLU A 57 -27.50 -2.60 -2.00
C GLU A 57 -26.33 -1.60 -2.04
N VAL A 58 -25.11 -2.12 -2.21
CA VAL A 58 -23.87 -1.31 -2.23
C VAL A 58 -23.07 -1.62 -3.48
N TRP A 59 -22.71 -0.56 -4.22
CA TRP A 59 -21.78 -0.67 -5.35
C TRP A 59 -20.43 -1.16 -4.88
N THR A 60 -19.95 -2.25 -5.45
CA THR A 60 -18.77 -2.97 -4.99
C THR A 60 -17.89 -3.30 -6.19
N VAL A 61 -16.60 -2.99 -6.08
CA VAL A 61 -15.61 -3.54 -7.02
C VAL A 61 -15.41 -5.01 -6.67
N VAL A 62 -15.57 -5.84 -7.68
CA VAL A 62 -15.50 -7.30 -7.60
C VAL A 62 -14.23 -7.76 -8.30
N TYR A 63 -13.48 -8.64 -7.65
CA TYR A 63 -12.36 -9.37 -8.23
C TYR A 63 -12.83 -10.72 -8.75
N ARG A 64 -12.39 -11.10 -9.94
CA ARG A 64 -12.69 -12.39 -10.57
C ARG A 64 -11.41 -13.09 -11.01
N ASN A 65 -11.31 -14.38 -10.72
CA ASN A 65 -10.25 -15.26 -11.20
C ASN A 65 -10.89 -16.56 -11.70
N GLY A 66 -10.90 -16.75 -13.02
CA GLY A 66 -11.66 -17.83 -13.63
C GLY A 66 -13.16 -17.71 -13.32
N GLU A 67 -13.75 -18.77 -12.76
CA GLU A 67 -15.17 -18.81 -12.35
C GLU A 67 -15.41 -18.18 -10.98
N LYS A 68 -14.35 -17.90 -10.22
CA LYS A 68 -14.45 -17.39 -8.86
C LYS A 68 -14.68 -15.88 -8.85
N GLN A 69 -15.53 -15.44 -7.93
CA GLN A 69 -15.92 -14.06 -7.76
C GLN A 69 -15.89 -13.63 -6.28
N ASP A 70 -15.06 -12.66 -5.95
CA ASP A 70 -14.89 -12.14 -4.59
C ASP A 70 -15.22 -10.62 -4.54
N PRO A 71 -16.22 -10.20 -3.74
CA PRO A 71 -16.44 -8.78 -3.47
C PRO A 71 -15.25 -8.17 -2.73
N TRP A 72 -14.64 -7.12 -3.27
CA TRP A 72 -13.38 -6.59 -2.75
C TRP A 72 -13.51 -5.20 -2.12
N LEU A 73 -14.03 -4.22 -2.87
CA LEU A 73 -14.04 -2.82 -2.42
C LEU A 73 -15.44 -2.22 -2.50
N LYS A 74 -16.07 -2.05 -1.33
CA LYS A 74 -17.36 -1.36 -1.20
C LYS A 74 -17.19 0.14 -1.44
N ILE A 75 -18.03 0.70 -2.31
CA ILE A 75 -18.12 2.12 -2.61
C ILE A 75 -19.45 2.62 -2.07
N ALA A 76 -19.46 3.04 -0.80
CA ALA A 76 -20.70 3.45 -0.13
C ALA A 76 -20.95 4.97 -0.17
N ALA A 77 -19.92 5.78 -0.43
CA ALA A 77 -20.00 7.23 -0.29
C ALA A 77 -19.82 7.96 -1.63
N THR A 78 -20.52 9.09 -1.78
CA THR A 78 -20.22 10.10 -2.80
C THR A 78 -18.88 10.78 -2.52
N LEU A 79 -18.26 11.36 -3.54
CA LEU A 79 -17.06 12.18 -3.41
C LEU A 79 -17.27 13.55 -4.07
N GLY A 80 -17.78 14.52 -3.29
CA GLY A 80 -18.28 15.77 -3.87
C GLY A 80 -19.57 15.55 -4.65
N SER A 81 -19.99 16.56 -5.41
CA SER A 81 -21.28 16.56 -6.12
C SER A 81 -21.31 15.70 -7.39
N ASN A 82 -20.14 15.46 -8.01
CA ASN A 82 -20.05 14.90 -9.36
C ASN A 82 -19.59 13.44 -9.41
N TRP A 83 -19.47 12.78 -8.25
CA TRP A 83 -19.01 11.40 -8.16
C TRP A 83 -19.96 10.59 -7.28
N THR A 84 -20.96 10.02 -7.94
CA THR A 84 -21.87 9.04 -7.34
C THR A 84 -21.14 7.74 -6.99
N PRO A 85 -21.66 6.90 -6.08
CA PRO A 85 -21.07 5.60 -5.78
C PRO A 85 -20.91 4.70 -7.01
N ALA A 86 -21.88 4.73 -7.93
CA ALA A 86 -21.86 3.97 -9.18
C ALA A 86 -20.70 4.42 -10.09
N GLU A 87 -20.59 5.72 -10.36
CA GLU A 87 -19.53 6.28 -11.22
C GLU A 87 -18.14 6.02 -10.64
N ARG A 88 -18.00 6.16 -9.31
CA ARG A 88 -16.74 5.85 -8.62
C ARG A 88 -16.37 4.39 -8.76
N CYS A 89 -17.32 3.49 -8.54
CA CYS A 89 -17.09 2.05 -8.66
C CYS A 89 -16.70 1.65 -10.08
N GLN A 90 -17.39 2.18 -11.10
CA GLN A 90 -17.06 1.96 -12.52
C GLN A 90 -15.66 2.48 -12.87
N GLU A 91 -15.31 3.70 -12.46
CA GLU A 91 -14.02 4.29 -12.76
C GLU A 91 -12.86 3.54 -12.06
N ILE A 92 -13.07 3.10 -10.82
CA ILE A 92 -12.08 2.28 -10.11
C ILE A 92 -11.88 0.94 -10.83
N ALA A 93 -12.95 0.23 -11.19
CA ALA A 93 -12.86 -1.03 -11.92
C ALA A 93 -12.17 -0.85 -13.29
N ARG A 94 -12.52 0.20 -14.03
CA ARG A 94 -11.89 0.53 -15.32
C ARG A 94 -10.39 0.77 -15.19
N ARG A 95 -9.96 1.53 -14.16
CA ARG A 95 -8.55 1.78 -13.88
C ARG A 95 -7.80 0.49 -13.54
N LEU A 96 -8.40 -0.38 -12.73
CA LEU A 96 -7.80 -1.66 -12.38
C LEU A 96 -7.61 -2.56 -13.60
N GLU A 97 -8.58 -2.61 -14.51
CA GLU A 97 -8.41 -3.36 -15.75
C GLU A 97 -7.25 -2.85 -16.62
N LEU A 98 -7.07 -1.53 -16.70
CA LEU A 98 -5.91 -0.94 -17.37
C LEU A 98 -4.60 -1.32 -16.65
N TYR A 99 -4.54 -1.11 -15.34
CA TYR A 99 -3.33 -1.37 -14.56
C TYR A 99 -2.98 -2.86 -14.47
N ARG A 100 -3.98 -3.73 -14.56
CA ARG A 100 -3.78 -5.17 -14.67
C ARG A 100 -3.05 -5.53 -15.95
N GLN A 101 -3.43 -4.94 -17.08
CA GLN A 101 -2.73 -5.12 -18.36
C GLN A 101 -1.29 -4.60 -18.31
N ASP A 102 -1.04 -3.53 -17.53
CA ASP A 102 0.29 -2.99 -17.28
C ASP A 102 1.13 -3.82 -16.26
N GLY A 103 0.58 -4.92 -15.75
CA GLY A 103 1.20 -5.76 -14.72
C GLY A 103 1.21 -5.09 -13.35
N LEU A 104 0.04 -4.92 -12.74
CA LEU A 104 -0.14 -4.41 -11.38
C LEU A 104 0.68 -5.23 -10.37
N THR A 105 1.57 -4.58 -9.63
CA THR A 105 2.47 -5.24 -8.66
C THR A 105 2.21 -4.85 -7.22
N GLN A 106 1.67 -3.66 -6.96
CA GLN A 106 1.50 -3.14 -5.61
C GLN A 106 0.45 -2.02 -5.54
N LEU A 107 -0.25 -1.92 -4.41
CA LEU A 107 -0.96 -0.71 -4.01
C LEU A 107 -0.08 0.15 -3.10
N THR A 108 -0.18 1.47 -3.26
CA THR A 108 0.45 2.43 -2.35
C THR A 108 -0.41 3.69 -2.23
N TYR A 109 0.06 4.70 -1.52
CA TYR A 109 -0.67 5.96 -1.38
C TYR A 109 0.26 7.17 -1.49
N ARG A 110 -0.34 8.32 -1.82
CA ARG A 110 0.31 9.63 -1.80
C ARG A 110 -0.73 10.73 -1.57
N SER A 111 -0.28 11.95 -1.30
CA SER A 111 -1.18 13.11 -1.29
C SER A 111 -1.79 13.35 -2.68
N ASP A 112 -3.04 13.83 -2.71
CA ASP A 112 -3.69 14.23 -3.96
C ASP A 112 -3.20 15.62 -4.39
N PRO A 113 -2.57 15.77 -5.58
CA PRO A 113 -2.14 17.07 -6.08
C PRO A 113 -3.32 18.00 -6.39
N ASN A 114 -4.52 17.46 -6.65
CA ASN A 114 -5.68 18.26 -7.04
C ASN A 114 -6.58 18.63 -5.86
N THR A 115 -6.48 17.90 -4.73
CA THR A 115 -7.31 18.12 -3.55
C THR A 115 -6.45 18.19 -2.28
N PRO A 116 -5.98 19.40 -1.90
CA PRO A 116 -5.14 19.56 -0.73
C PRO A 116 -5.80 18.98 0.53
N ARG A 117 -5.04 18.20 1.31
CA ARG A 117 -5.48 17.45 2.51
C ARG A 117 -6.25 16.15 2.24
N GLN A 118 -6.33 15.70 0.99
CA GLN A 118 -6.77 14.35 0.68
C GLN A 118 -5.59 13.49 0.24
N PHE A 119 -5.74 12.19 0.43
CA PHE A 119 -4.83 11.19 -0.07
C PHE A 119 -5.50 10.37 -1.17
N VAL A 120 -4.68 9.78 -2.01
CA VAL A 120 -5.11 8.84 -3.03
C VAL A 120 -4.43 7.50 -2.76
N ILE A 121 -5.17 6.42 -2.98
CA ILE A 121 -4.56 5.12 -3.24
C ILE A 121 -4.22 5.07 -4.72
N CYS A 122 -3.03 4.58 -5.02
CA CYS A 122 -2.50 4.43 -6.36
C CYS A 122 -1.93 3.03 -6.53
N VAL A 123 -1.63 2.68 -7.76
CA VAL A 123 -0.97 1.41 -8.09
C VAL A 123 0.48 1.65 -8.47
N LYS A 124 1.32 0.64 -8.30
CA LYS A 124 2.53 0.46 -9.09
C LYS A 124 2.29 -0.68 -10.08
N THR A 125 2.77 -0.51 -11.30
CA THR A 125 2.73 -1.52 -12.37
C THR A 125 4.12 -1.74 -12.93
N LYS A 126 4.31 -2.81 -13.71
CA LYS A 126 5.59 -3.05 -14.42
C LYS A 126 5.92 -1.89 -15.38
N VAL A 127 4.89 -1.26 -15.96
CA VAL A 127 5.02 -0.12 -16.86
C VAL A 127 5.26 1.19 -16.11
N SER A 128 4.53 1.44 -15.02
CA SER A 128 4.61 2.71 -14.29
C SER A 128 5.91 2.84 -13.46
N GLY A 129 6.52 1.72 -13.08
CA GLY A 129 7.71 1.68 -12.24
C GLY A 129 7.44 2.35 -10.89
N ASP A 130 8.21 3.38 -10.57
CA ASP A 130 8.04 4.15 -9.33
C ASP A 130 6.93 5.22 -9.39
N ASN A 131 6.35 5.45 -10.56
CA ASN A 131 5.18 6.31 -10.66
C ASN A 131 3.98 5.67 -9.93
N CYS A 132 3.12 6.55 -9.39
CA CYS A 132 1.96 6.20 -8.59
C CYS A 132 0.69 6.79 -9.24
N PRO A 133 0.26 6.22 -10.39
CA PRO A 133 -0.95 6.62 -11.09
C PRO A 133 -2.20 6.34 -10.25
N LEU A 134 -3.16 7.27 -10.32
CA LEU A 134 -4.33 7.31 -9.45
C LEU A 134 -5.21 6.07 -9.62
N LEU A 135 -5.51 5.37 -8.53
CA LEU A 135 -6.57 4.37 -8.48
C LEU A 135 -7.85 4.98 -7.91
N VAL A 136 -7.81 5.43 -6.66
CA VAL A 136 -8.97 5.97 -5.95
C VAL A 136 -8.56 7.15 -5.05
N THR A 137 -9.36 8.21 -5.09
CA THR A 137 -9.26 9.32 -4.14
C THR A 137 -10.02 8.97 -2.87
N LEU A 138 -9.35 9.10 -1.72
CA LEU A 138 -9.94 8.87 -0.40
C LEU A 138 -10.78 10.08 0.02
N ARG A 139 -11.74 9.86 0.91
CA ARG A 139 -12.49 10.96 1.52
C ARG A 139 -11.56 11.84 2.37
N PRO A 140 -11.89 13.12 2.58
CA PRO A 140 -11.18 13.96 3.54
C PRO A 140 -11.10 13.28 4.93
N ASN A 141 -10.00 13.52 5.64
CA ASN A 141 -9.74 12.98 6.99
C ASN A 141 -9.72 11.45 7.08
N THR A 142 -9.54 10.73 5.97
CA THR A 142 -9.35 9.28 5.96
C THR A 142 -7.87 8.97 6.14
N ASP A 143 -7.54 8.03 7.03
CA ASP A 143 -6.18 7.53 7.19
C ASP A 143 -5.75 6.73 5.94
N PRO A 144 -4.72 7.18 5.21
CA PRO A 144 -4.32 6.53 3.97
C PRO A 144 -3.61 5.20 4.18
N TYR A 145 -2.91 5.03 5.30
CA TYR A 145 -2.22 3.80 5.63
C TYR A 145 -3.22 2.69 5.96
N LEU A 146 -4.22 2.97 6.80
CA LEU A 146 -5.28 2.01 7.13
C LEU A 146 -6.11 1.65 5.90
N SER A 147 -6.39 2.62 5.03
CA SER A 147 -7.11 2.39 3.78
C SER A 147 -6.32 1.50 2.84
N LEU A 148 -5.03 1.81 2.62
CA LEU A 148 -4.13 0.98 1.83
C LEU A 148 -4.08 -0.44 2.37
N ARG A 149 -3.89 -0.58 3.69
CA ARG A 149 -3.80 -1.87 4.37
C ARG A 149 -5.03 -2.72 4.09
N TYR A 150 -6.20 -2.17 4.40
CA TYR A 150 -7.45 -2.88 4.24
C TYR A 150 -7.64 -3.30 2.78
N MET A 151 -7.43 -2.39 1.83
CA MET A 151 -7.56 -2.69 0.41
C MET A 151 -6.59 -3.79 -0.06
N ALA A 152 -5.33 -3.76 0.36
CA ALA A 152 -4.34 -4.74 -0.02
C ALA A 152 -4.61 -6.12 0.60
N GLU A 153 -4.95 -6.16 1.90
CA GLU A 153 -5.24 -7.38 2.64
C GLU A 153 -6.50 -8.07 2.10
N THR A 154 -7.59 -7.34 1.87
CA THR A 154 -8.82 -7.94 1.35
C THR A 154 -8.67 -8.40 -0.09
N LEU A 155 -7.89 -7.71 -0.92
CA LEU A 155 -7.62 -8.15 -2.28
C LEU A 155 -6.82 -9.46 -2.27
N THR A 156 -5.78 -9.51 -1.43
CA THR A 156 -4.93 -10.69 -1.25
C THR A 156 -5.73 -11.87 -0.70
N ALA A 157 -6.66 -11.62 0.22
CA ALA A 157 -7.57 -12.66 0.71
C ALA A 157 -8.46 -13.20 -0.42
N GLY A 158 -9.03 -12.32 -1.25
CA GLY A 158 -9.81 -12.72 -2.43
C GLY A 158 -8.99 -13.49 -3.48
N MET A 159 -7.68 -13.25 -3.61
CA MET A 159 -6.84 -14.10 -4.47
C MET A 159 -6.66 -15.52 -3.92
N ASN A 160 -6.70 -15.69 -2.60
CA ASN A 160 -6.34 -16.92 -1.91
C ASN A 160 -7.54 -17.73 -1.39
N SER A 161 -8.78 -17.24 -1.48
CA SER A 161 -9.95 -18.09 -1.18
C SER A 161 -9.98 -19.28 -2.16
N ASN A 162 -9.95 -20.50 -1.64
CA ASN A 162 -10.17 -21.73 -2.40
C ASN A 162 -11.62 -22.17 -2.26
#